data_AF-A0A4Q9JSW4-F1
#
_entry.id   AF-A0A4Q9JSW4-F1
#
_cell.length_a   1.000
_cell.length_b   1.000
_cell.length_c   1.000
_cell.angle_alpha   90.00
_cell.angle_beta   90.00
_cell.angle_gamma   90.00
#
_symmetry.space_group_name_H-M   'P 1'
#
loop_
_entity.id
_entity.type
_entity.pdbx_description
1 polymer ?
#
loop_
_entity_poly.entity_id
_entity_poly.type
_entity_poly.pdbx_seq_one_letter_code
_entity_poly.pdbx_strand_id
1 'polypeptide(L)'
;MKPEDYYNFLEEADCLMKKYKEEKKELTEEVFLNFLKETIKKYNLNKRKYDCFKFKNNFLFVTKNKQYYTIISFEKDKDRKIDFSGYSLETKEQGQKCFEEDFKEYEKVDFL
;
A
#
# COMPACT_ATOMS: atom_id res chain seq x y z
N MET A 1 -0.37 -5.59 -6.24
CA MET A 1 0.45 -6.67 -5.66
C MET A 1 -0.07 -8.05 -6.08
N LYS A 2 0.73 -9.12 -5.97
CA LYS A 2 0.19 -10.49 -6.03
C LYS A 2 -0.77 -10.73 -4.85
N PRO A 3 -1.75 -11.66 -4.98
CA PRO A 3 -2.74 -11.91 -3.93
C PRO A 3 -2.11 -12.22 -2.56
N GLU A 4 -1.08 -13.07 -2.51
CA GLU A 4 -0.39 -13.42 -1.26
C GLU A 4 0.19 -12.20 -0.54
N ASP A 5 0.89 -11.33 -1.27
CA ASP A 5 1.48 -10.11 -0.70
C ASP A 5 0.39 -9.14 -0.19
N TYR A 6 -0.74 -9.07 -0.89
CA TYR A 6 -1.88 -8.27 -0.47
C TYR A 6 -2.48 -8.78 0.85
N TYR A 7 -2.72 -10.08 0.97
CA TYR A 7 -3.27 -10.67 2.20
C TYR A 7 -2.30 -10.57 3.38
N ASN A 8 -1.00 -10.71 3.14
CA ASN A 8 0.03 -10.47 4.16
C ASN A 8 -0.06 -9.04 4.72
N PHE A 9 -0.25 -8.05 3.85
CA PHE A 9 -0.40 -6.66 4.28
C PHE A 9 -1.67 -6.41 5.09
N LEU A 10 -2.78 -7.01 4.68
CA LEU A 10 -4.04 -6.93 5.41
C LEU A 10 -3.91 -7.52 6.82
N GLU A 11 -3.31 -8.71 6.94
CA GLU A 11 -3.15 -9.38 8.23
C GLU A 11 -2.27 -8.56 9.18
N GLU A 12 -1.15 -8.03 8.71
CA GLU A 12 -0.28 -7.18 9.53
C GLU A 12 -0.96 -5.88 9.96
N ALA A 13 -1.76 -5.26 9.07
CA ALA A 13 -2.53 -4.07 9.41
C ALA A 13 -3.61 -4.37 10.45
N ASP A 14 -4.35 -5.47 10.30
CA ASP A 14 -5.37 -5.89 11.27
C ASP A 14 -4.74 -6.16 12.65
N CYS A 15 -3.59 -6.84 12.68
CA CYS A 15 -2.80 -7.06 13.89
C CYS A 15 -2.39 -5.73 14.56
N LEU A 16 -1.86 -4.78 13.77
CA LEU A 16 -1.47 -3.45 14.26
C LEU A 16 -2.68 -2.70 14.83
N MET A 17 -3.78 -2.64 14.09
CA MET A 17 -4.99 -1.92 14.48
C MET A 17 -5.60 -2.51 15.76
N LYS A 18 -5.64 -3.84 15.88
CA LYS A 18 -6.11 -4.52 17.09
C LYS A 18 -5.24 -4.17 18.30
N LYS A 19 -3.91 -4.25 18.16
CA LYS A 19 -2.97 -3.91 19.24
C LYS A 19 -3.13 -2.46 19.70
N TYR A 20 -3.24 -1.51 18.76
CA TYR A 20 -3.38 -0.10 19.09
C TYR A 20 -4.71 0.19 19.79
N LYS A 21 -5.79 -0.49 19.38
CA LYS A 21 -7.08 -0.41 20.05
C LYS A 21 -7.02 -0.95 21.49
N GLU A 22 -6.39 -2.10 21.71
CA GLU A 22 -6.21 -2.71 23.04
C GLU A 22 -5.35 -1.83 23.96
N GLU A 23 -4.27 -1.26 23.44
CA GLU A 23 -3.35 -0.39 24.17
C GLU A 23 -3.82 1.07 24.27
N LYS A 24 -4.99 1.41 23.72
CA LYS A 24 -5.53 2.78 23.61
C LYS A 24 -4.52 3.78 23.01
N LYS A 25 -3.75 3.32 22.02
CA LYS A 25 -2.81 4.14 21.27
C LYS A 25 -3.46 4.69 20.01
N GLU A 26 -3.03 5.88 19.61
CA GLU A 26 -3.46 6.48 18.36
C GLU A 26 -2.56 6.05 17.20
N LEU A 27 -3.17 5.71 16.06
CA LEU A 27 -2.42 5.52 14.82
C LEU A 27 -1.97 6.90 14.31
N THR A 28 -0.66 7.11 14.21
CA THR A 28 -0.05 8.31 13.64
C THR A 28 0.51 8.01 12.24
N GLU A 29 0.82 9.06 11.48
CA GLU A 29 1.49 8.89 10.18
C GLU A 29 2.86 8.19 10.33
N GLU A 30 3.60 8.48 11.40
CA GLU A 30 4.88 7.82 11.67
C GLU A 30 4.71 6.31 11.89
N VAL A 31 3.71 5.92 12.68
CA VAL A 31 3.39 4.51 12.91
C VAL A 31 3.01 3.83 11.60
N PHE A 32 2.17 4.48 10.78
CA PHE A 32 1.79 3.97 9.48
C PHE A 32 3.00 3.79 8.54
N LEU A 33 3.91 4.77 8.48
CA LEU A 33 5.12 4.66 7.68
C LEU A 33 6.06 3.55 8.18
N ASN A 34 6.18 3.38 9.51
CA ASN A 34 6.97 2.30 10.10
C ASN A 34 6.34 0.94 9.77
N PHE A 35 5.03 0.80 9.89
CA PHE A 35 4.27 -0.38 9.47
C PHE A 35 4.58 -0.75 8.01
N LEU A 36 4.49 0.21 7.08
CA LEU A 36 4.81 -0.04 5.67
C LEU A 36 6.25 -0.51 5.49
N LYS A 37 7.23 0.16 6.12
CA LYS A 37 8.65 -0.19 6.03
C LYS A 37 8.92 -1.60 6.55
N GLU A 38 8.40 -1.93 7.73
CA GLU A 38 8.57 -3.24 8.36
C GLU A 38 7.94 -4.35 7.51
N THR A 39 6.74 -4.12 7.00
CA THR A 39 6.01 -5.10 6.18
C THR A 39 6.71 -5.34 4.84
N ILE A 40 7.15 -4.28 4.15
CA ILE A 40 7.93 -4.37 2.91
C ILE A 40 9.22 -5.18 3.13
N LYS A 41 9.91 -4.94 4.25
CA LYS A 41 11.14 -5.64 4.62
C LYS A 41 10.86 -7.11 4.95
N LYS A 42 9.83 -7.38 5.78
CA LYS A 42 9.42 -8.73 6.21
C LYS A 42 9.11 -9.64 5.03
N TYR A 43 8.36 -9.13 4.05
CA TYR A 43 7.94 -9.91 2.87
C TYR A 43 8.87 -9.72 1.65
N ASN A 44 10.02 -9.04 1.81
CA ASN A 44 11.01 -8.82 0.76
C ASN A 44 10.43 -8.24 -0.54
N LEU A 45 9.46 -7.32 -0.44
CA LEU A 45 8.73 -6.84 -1.61
C LEU A 45 9.60 -6.10 -2.62
N ASN A 46 10.69 -5.50 -2.16
CA ASN A 46 11.67 -4.84 -3.02
C ASN A 46 12.32 -5.82 -4.02
N LYS A 47 12.48 -7.10 -3.64
CA LYS A 47 12.95 -8.15 -4.55
C LYS A 47 11.85 -8.64 -5.50
N ARG A 48 10.58 -8.47 -5.13
CA ARG A 48 9.40 -8.91 -5.90
C ARG A 48 9.01 -7.94 -7.04
N LYS A 49 9.80 -6.89 -7.30
CA LYS A 49 9.69 -6.01 -8.47
C LYS A 49 8.36 -5.22 -8.52
N TYR A 50 7.95 -4.65 -7.39
CA TYR A 50 6.91 -3.62 -7.38
C TYR A 50 7.54 -2.23 -7.48
N ASP A 51 6.97 -1.35 -8.30
CA ASP A 51 7.22 0.08 -8.21
C ASP A 51 6.29 0.66 -7.14
N CYS A 52 6.83 1.52 -6.27
CA CYS A 52 6.07 2.20 -5.23
C CYS A 52 5.93 3.68 -5.59
N PHE A 53 4.73 4.23 -5.38
CA PHE A 53 4.44 5.63 -5.59
C PHE A 53 3.67 6.20 -4.40
N LYS A 54 3.84 7.49 -4.14
CA LYS A 54 3.19 8.21 -3.04
C LYS A 54 2.37 9.37 -3.59
N PHE A 55 1.17 9.53 -3.03
CA PHE A 55 0.40 10.77 -3.14
C PHE A 55 -0.28 11.05 -1.80
N LYS A 56 0.09 12.14 -1.14
CA LYS A 56 -0.37 12.46 0.22
C LYS A 56 -0.12 11.28 1.19
N ASN A 57 -1.16 10.72 1.80
CA ASN A 57 -1.07 9.57 2.71
C ASN A 57 -1.34 8.22 2.01
N ASN A 58 -1.36 8.19 0.67
CA ASN A 58 -1.62 6.99 -0.11
C ASN A 58 -0.33 6.44 -0.67
N PHE A 59 -0.17 5.12 -0.59
CA PHE A 59 0.95 4.37 -1.13
C PHE A 59 0.46 3.37 -2.16
N LEU A 60 0.86 3.58 -3.41
CA LEU A 60 0.50 2.76 -4.54
C LEU A 60 1.63 1.78 -4.85
N PHE A 61 1.33 0.49 -4.84
CA PHE A 61 2.23 -0.60 -5.23
C PHE A 61 1.78 -1.20 -6.56
N VAL A 62 2.65 -1.11 -7.55
CA VAL A 62 2.36 -1.50 -8.93
C VAL A 62 3.30 -2.61 -9.37
N THR A 63 2.78 -3.67 -9.99
CA THR A 63 3.66 -4.66 -10.66
C THR A 63 4.37 -4.05 -11.87
N LYS A 64 5.57 -4.50 -12.23
CA LYS A 64 6.28 -4.01 -13.45
C LYS A 64 5.46 -4.07 -14.75
N ASN A 65 4.54 -5.03 -14.87
CA ASN A 65 3.65 -5.16 -16.02
C ASN A 65 2.36 -4.32 -15.88
N LYS A 66 2.21 -3.57 -14.79
CA LYS A 66 1.09 -2.64 -14.55
C LYS A 66 -0.30 -3.28 -14.56
N GLN A 67 -0.39 -4.58 -14.28
CA GLN A 67 -1.68 -5.27 -14.23
C GLN A 67 -2.29 -5.32 -12.83
N TYR A 68 -1.46 -5.16 -11.77
CA TYR A 68 -1.93 -5.22 -10.41
C TYR A 68 -1.52 -3.98 -9.63
N TYR A 69 -2.53 -3.31 -9.09
CA TYR A 69 -2.40 -2.11 -8.28
C TYR A 69 -2.91 -2.41 -6.88
N THR A 70 -2.18 -1.95 -5.88
CA THR A 70 -2.63 -1.96 -4.49
C THR A 70 -2.36 -0.59 -3.91
N ILE A 71 -3.39 0.07 -3.41
CA ILE A 71 -3.28 1.34 -2.72
C ILE A 71 -3.49 1.06 -1.24
N ILE A 72 -2.58 1.58 -0.42
CA ILE A 72 -2.65 1.53 1.03
C ILE A 72 -2.71 2.97 1.52
N SER A 73 -3.77 3.33 2.22
CA SER A 73 -4.07 4.69 2.60
C SER A 73 -4.18 4.82 4.11
N PHE A 74 -3.73 5.94 4.65
CA PHE A 74 -3.96 6.31 6.05
C PHE A 74 -4.98 7.46 6.14
N GLU A 75 -6.15 7.16 6.71
CA GLU A 75 -7.22 8.14 6.93
C GLU A 75 -7.03 8.90 8.26
N LYS A 76 -6.70 10.20 8.19
CA LYS A 76 -6.39 11.01 9.39
C LYS A 76 -7.62 11.51 10.17
N ASP A 77 -8.78 11.65 9.53
CA ASP A 77 -9.85 12.52 10.04
C ASP A 77 -11.01 11.82 10.75
N LYS A 78 -11.26 10.52 10.52
CA LYS A 78 -12.45 9.82 11.08
C LYS A 78 -12.10 8.63 11.97
N ASP A 79 -11.39 7.63 11.43
CA ASP A 79 -11.15 6.38 12.15
C ASP A 79 -9.67 6.09 12.45
N ARG A 80 -8.75 6.94 11.95
CA ARG A 80 -7.30 6.70 12.02
C ARG A 80 -6.96 5.25 11.66
N LYS A 81 -7.48 4.83 10.50
CA LYS A 81 -7.38 3.46 10.00
C LYS A 81 -6.46 3.38 8.79
N ILE A 82 -6.04 2.15 8.50
CA ILE A 82 -5.32 1.78 7.30
C ILE A 82 -6.35 1.16 6.34
N ASP A 83 -6.55 1.79 5.19
CA ASP A 83 -7.44 1.29 4.15
C ASP A 83 -6.65 0.66 3.01
N PHE A 84 -7.23 -0.39 2.44
CA PHE A 84 -6.67 -1.13 1.33
C PHE A 84 -7.64 -1.13 0.16
N SER A 85 -7.15 -0.73 -1.02
CA SER A 85 -7.86 -0.93 -2.27
C SER A 85 -6.95 -1.59 -3.30
N GLY A 86 -7.54 -2.43 -4.16
CA GLY A 86 -6.78 -3.21 -5.12
C GLY A 86 -7.52 -3.35 -6.44
N TYR A 87 -6.77 -3.29 -7.54
CA TYR A 87 -7.30 -3.45 -8.89
C TYR A 87 -6.44 -4.48 -9.63
N SER A 88 -7.12 -5.40 -10.31
CA SER A 88 -6.53 -6.37 -11.22
C SER A 88 -7.07 -6.09 -12.62
N LEU A 89 -6.18 -5.77 -13.56
CA LEU A 89 -6.53 -5.48 -14.94
C LEU A 89 -6.12 -6.63 -15.86
N GLU A 90 -6.98 -6.95 -16.83
CA GLU A 90 -6.80 -8.13 -17.69
C GLU A 90 -5.57 -8.01 -18.58
N THR A 91 -5.24 -6.80 -19.04
CA THR A 91 -4.17 -6.56 -20.00
C THR A 91 -3.18 -5.49 -19.53
N LYS A 92 -1.94 -5.58 -20.03
CA LYS A 92 -0.90 -4.57 -19.80
C LYS A 92 -1.29 -3.19 -20.33
N GLU A 93 -2.02 -3.13 -21.45
CA GLU A 93 -2.44 -1.87 -22.07
C GLU A 93 -3.50 -1.15 -21.22
N GLN A 94 -4.53 -1.87 -20.76
CA GLN A 94 -5.48 -1.34 -19.76
C GLN A 94 -4.74 -0.88 -18.51
N GLY A 95 -3.79 -1.70 -18.06
CA GLY A 95 -2.85 -1.39 -16.99
C GLY A 95 -2.21 -0.02 -17.15
N GLN A 96 -1.47 0.17 -18.24
CA GLN A 96 -0.76 1.40 -18.53
C GLN A 96 -1.70 2.61 -18.58
N LYS A 97 -2.85 2.48 -19.26
CA LYS A 97 -3.82 3.56 -19.41
C LYS A 97 -4.37 4.02 -18.07
N CYS A 98 -4.82 3.08 -17.23
CA CYS A 98 -5.28 3.38 -15.87
C CYS A 98 -4.20 4.10 -15.05
N PHE A 99 -2.93 3.68 -15.17
CA PHE A 99 -1.84 4.36 -14.47
C PHE A 99 -1.64 5.81 -14.90
N GLU A 100 -1.68 6.08 -16.20
CA GLU A 100 -1.50 7.42 -16.77
C GLU A 100 -2.68 8.35 -16.48
N GLU A 101 -3.89 7.82 -16.41
CA GLU A 101 -5.11 8.61 -16.16
C GLU A 101 -5.34 8.85 -14.67
N ASP A 102 -5.29 7.79 -13.86
CA ASP A 102 -5.74 7.80 -12.46
C ASP A 102 -4.61 8.10 -11.46
N PHE A 103 -3.36 7.80 -11.82
CA PHE A 103 -2.21 7.91 -10.90
C PHE A 103 -1.16 8.93 -11.35
N LYS A 104 -1.52 9.86 -12.24
CA LYS A 104 -0.61 10.91 -12.76
C LYS A 104 0.02 11.81 -11.68
N GLU A 105 -0.66 11.99 -10.55
CA GLU A 105 -0.18 12.83 -9.44
C GLU A 105 0.68 12.05 -8.44
N TYR A 106 0.80 10.73 -8.61
CA TYR A 106 1.61 9.90 -7.73
C TYR A 106 3.08 9.99 -8.12
N GLU A 107 3.94 10.31 -7.14
CA GLU A 107 5.37 10.41 -7.33
C GLU A 107 6.04 9.09 -7.00
N LYS A 108 6.98 8.64 -7.83
CA LYS A 108 7.73 7.42 -7.55
C LYS A 108 8.58 7.63 -6.30
N VAL A 109 8.51 6.68 -5.37
CA VAL A 109 9.32 6.70 -4.15
C VAL A 109 10.11 5.41 -4.04
N ASP A 110 11.38 5.54 -3.67
CA ASP A 110 12.18 4.40 -3.24
C ASP A 110 11.87 4.14 -1.77
N PHE A 111 11.08 3.10 -1.51
CA PHE A 111 10.73 2.69 -0.15
C PHE A 111 11.84 1.83 0.47
N LEU A 112 13.08 2.36 0.44
CA LEU A 112 14.30 1.83 1.05
C LEU A 112 15.33 2.94 1.26
#